data_AF-A0A7X7T2Y7-F1
#
_entry.id   AF-A0A7X7T2Y7-F1
#
_cell.length_a   1.000
_cell.length_b   1.000
_cell.length_c   1.000
_cell.angle_alpha   90.00
_cell.angle_beta   90.00
_cell.angle_gamma   90.00
#
_symmetry.space_group_name_H-M   'P 1'
#
loop_
_entity.id
_entity.type
_entity.pdbx_description
1 polymer ?
#
loop_
_entity_poly.entity_id
_entity_poly.type
_entity_poly.pdbx_seq_one_letter_code
_entity_poly.pdbx_strand_id
1 'polypeptide(L)'
;MRRVVLLSDPLVRLEAAAGTLAAAGLEAVISSDLAEARHLVEGGALGVVIGVGEGGWSGARPAALATWPAAVRRRCVVALLGPGLVTGDGVRAFLLSVDILVSGADLGRLGEIMVGALQAKGALLAPLDPATAARFGG
;
A
#
# COMPACT_ATOMS: atom_id res chain seq x y z
N MET A 1 14.59 2.99 -8.71
CA MET A 1 13.89 1.76 -8.30
C MET A 1 12.57 2.13 -7.64
N ARG A 2 11.52 1.34 -7.83
CA ARG A 2 10.16 1.64 -7.33
C ARG A 2 10.03 1.11 -5.90
N ARG A 3 9.96 2.02 -4.92
CA ARG A 3 9.93 1.68 -3.49
C ARG A 3 8.51 1.51 -2.96
N VAL A 4 8.31 0.49 -2.12
CA VAL A 4 7.08 0.22 -1.39
C VAL A 4 7.42 0.10 0.09
N VAL A 5 6.74 0.87 0.93
CA VAL A 5 6.91 0.79 2.38
C VAL A 5 6.10 -0.40 2.90
N LEU A 6 6.75 -1.33 3.60
CA LEU A 6 6.10 -2.37 4.37
C LEU A 6 6.05 -1.92 5.82
N LEU A 7 4.84 -1.59 6.32
CA LEU A 7 4.66 -1.29 7.73
C LEU A 7 4.69 -2.59 8.53
N SER A 8 5.67 -2.70 9.42
CA SER A 8 5.92 -3.87 10.22
C SER A 8 4.76 -4.10 11.18
N ASP A 9 4.10 -5.23 11.01
CA ASP A 9 3.08 -5.74 11.91
C ASP A 9 3.50 -7.17 12.32
N PRO A 10 3.45 -7.53 13.62
CA PRO A 10 3.82 -8.86 14.09
C PRO A 10 3.03 -9.99 13.40
N LEU A 11 1.87 -9.67 12.86
CA LEU A 11 0.96 -10.62 12.23
C LEU A 11 1.23 -10.81 10.73
N VAL A 12 2.14 -10.02 10.14
CA VAL A 12 2.52 -10.15 8.74
C VAL A 12 3.86 -10.84 8.59
N ARG A 13 3.91 -11.80 7.66
CA ARG A 13 5.15 -12.42 7.18
C ARG A 13 5.91 -11.44 6.30
N LEU A 14 6.61 -10.48 6.93
CA LEU A 14 7.28 -9.37 6.24
C LEU A 14 8.30 -9.84 5.21
N GLU A 15 9.05 -10.91 5.50
CA GLU A 15 10.02 -11.50 4.57
C GLU A 15 9.35 -12.04 3.31
N ALA A 16 8.21 -12.73 3.46
CA ALA A 16 7.44 -13.23 2.33
C ALA A 16 6.85 -12.08 1.50
N ALA A 17 6.30 -11.06 2.16
CA ALA A 17 5.81 -9.86 1.49
C ALA A 17 6.95 -9.15 0.72
N ALA A 18 8.10 -8.94 1.34
CA ALA A 18 9.27 -8.33 0.70
C ALA A 18 9.77 -9.15 -0.50
N GLY A 19 9.84 -10.48 -0.38
CA GLY A 19 10.23 -11.37 -1.47
C GLY A 19 9.30 -11.28 -2.68
N THR A 20 7.99 -11.24 -2.46
CA THR A 20 7.01 -11.11 -3.55
C THR A 20 7.08 -9.74 -4.24
N LEU A 21 7.32 -8.67 -3.48
CA LEU A 21 7.56 -7.33 -4.03
C LEU A 21 8.84 -7.30 -4.87
N ALA A 22 9.94 -7.87 -4.36
CA ALA A 22 11.21 -7.92 -5.06
C ALA A 22 11.11 -8.71 -6.37
N ALA A 23 10.38 -9.84 -6.37
CA ALA A 23 10.11 -10.63 -7.58
C ALA A 23 9.35 -9.83 -8.66
N ALA A 24 8.57 -8.83 -8.25
CA ALA A 24 7.86 -7.91 -9.16
C ALA A 24 8.65 -6.63 -9.49
N GLY A 25 9.93 -6.54 -9.10
CA GLY A 25 10.79 -5.37 -9.34
C GLY A 25 10.52 -4.18 -8.41
N LEU A 26 9.84 -4.41 -7.28
CA LEU A 26 9.56 -3.42 -6.26
C LEU A 26 10.52 -3.59 -5.07
N GLU A 27 11.14 -2.50 -4.65
CA GLU A 27 12.01 -2.47 -3.48
C GLU A 27 11.17 -2.29 -2.21
N ALA A 28 11.22 -3.26 -1.30
CA ALA A 28 10.54 -3.18 -0.02
C ALA A 28 11.39 -2.41 1.01
N VAL A 29 10.83 -1.32 1.56
CA VAL A 29 11.42 -0.56 2.66
C VAL A 29 10.61 -0.87 3.92
N ILE A 30 11.22 -1.53 4.90
CA ILE A 30 10.54 -1.89 6.14
C ILE A 30 10.57 -0.68 7.09
N SER A 31 9.40 -0.30 7.61
CA SER A 31 9.26 0.74 8.63
C SER A 31 8.28 0.28 9.70
N SER A 32 8.44 0.72 10.94
CA SER A 32 7.48 0.43 12.03
C SER A 32 6.54 1.60 12.33
N ASP A 33 6.80 2.75 11.70
CA ASP A 33 6.21 4.04 12.03
C ASP A 33 5.50 4.66 10.81
N LEU A 34 4.30 5.16 11.04
CA LEU A 34 3.51 5.82 10.02
C LEU A 34 4.07 7.19 9.65
N ALA A 35 4.73 7.91 10.57
CA ALA A 35 5.36 9.17 10.24
C ALA A 35 6.58 8.96 9.32
N GLU A 36 7.40 7.94 9.60
CA GLU A 36 8.46 7.52 8.68
C GLU A 36 7.90 7.06 7.32
N ALA A 37 6.86 6.24 7.30
CA ALA A 37 6.22 5.81 6.04
C ALA A 37 5.73 7.01 5.20
N ARG A 38 5.16 8.04 5.85
CA ARG A 38 4.78 9.28 5.20
C ARG A 38 5.99 9.99 4.60
N HIS A 39 7.07 10.14 5.37
CA HIS A 39 8.29 10.79 4.90
C HIS A 39 8.89 10.06 3.69
N LEU A 40 8.86 8.73 3.69
CA LEU A 40 9.31 7.90 2.57
C LEU A 40 8.44 8.12 1.31
N VAL A 41 7.12 8.26 1.45
CA VAL A 41 6.21 8.59 0.33
C VAL A 41 6.49 10.00 -0.22
N GLU A 42 6.64 10.97 0.67
CA GLU A 42 7.04 12.34 0.31
C GLU A 42 8.38 12.34 -0.44
N GLY A 43 9.33 11.49 -0.01
CA GLY A 43 10.64 11.27 -0.61
C GLY A 43 10.69 10.31 -1.80
N GLY A 44 9.57 9.77 -2.28
CA GLY A 44 9.55 9.00 -3.54
C GLY A 44 8.87 7.64 -3.51
N ALA A 45 8.57 7.06 -2.35
CA ALA A 45 7.92 5.75 -2.27
C ALA A 45 6.52 5.78 -2.91
N LEU A 46 6.19 4.73 -3.66
CA LEU A 46 5.00 4.67 -4.49
C LEU A 46 3.91 3.78 -3.88
N GLY A 47 4.24 3.00 -2.86
CA GLY A 47 3.30 2.11 -2.19
C GLY A 47 3.50 2.10 -0.68
N VAL A 48 2.43 1.82 0.05
CA VAL A 48 2.46 1.50 1.49
C VAL A 48 1.59 0.26 1.70
N VAL A 49 2.16 -0.80 2.24
CA VAL A 49 1.45 -2.03 2.62
C VAL A 49 1.37 -2.06 4.13
N ILE A 50 0.15 -2.24 4.65
CA ILE A 50 -0.10 -2.35 6.09
C ILE A 50 -0.62 -3.74 6.39
N GLY A 51 0.05 -4.40 7.31
CA GLY A 51 -0.43 -5.62 7.91
C GLY A 51 -1.62 -5.40 8.82
N VAL A 52 -2.64 -6.26 8.70
CA VAL A 52 -3.77 -6.32 9.63
C VAL A 52 -3.98 -7.76 10.10
N GLY A 53 -4.26 -7.91 11.40
CA GLY A 53 -4.55 -9.21 12.01
C GLY A 53 -5.93 -9.77 11.67
N GLU A 54 -6.33 -10.87 12.33
CA GLU A 54 -7.65 -11.50 12.12
C GLU A 54 -8.84 -10.59 12.43
N GLY A 55 -8.66 -9.54 13.24
CA GLY A 55 -9.65 -8.48 13.46
C GLY A 55 -9.83 -7.50 12.28
N GLY A 56 -9.04 -7.64 11.21
CA GLY A 56 -9.14 -7.03 9.88
C GLY A 56 -8.96 -5.50 9.79
N TRP A 57 -9.33 -4.76 10.84
CA TRP A 57 -9.67 -3.34 10.71
C TRP A 57 -9.44 -2.52 11.98
N SER A 58 -9.27 -3.16 13.15
CA SER A 58 -9.22 -2.48 14.46
C SER A 58 -7.88 -1.81 14.79
N GLY A 59 -6.93 -1.76 13.85
CA GLY A 59 -5.66 -1.10 14.07
C GLY A 59 -5.78 0.42 13.98
N ALA A 60 -5.05 1.15 14.84
CA ALA A 60 -4.93 2.61 14.76
C ALA A 60 -4.30 3.10 13.43
N ARG A 61 -3.63 2.20 12.69
CA ARG A 61 -2.83 2.52 11.52
C ARG A 61 -3.65 2.87 10.26
N PRO A 62 -4.65 2.07 9.82
CA PRO A 62 -5.55 2.47 8.73
C PRO A 62 -6.28 3.82 8.97
N ALA A 63 -6.72 4.09 10.20
CA ALA A 63 -7.34 5.36 10.55
C ALA A 63 -6.36 6.55 10.43
N ALA A 64 -5.11 6.37 10.88
CA ALA A 64 -4.07 7.39 10.77
C ALA A 64 -3.59 7.62 9.32
N LEU A 65 -3.76 6.66 8.41
CA LEU A 65 -3.54 6.91 6.98
C LEU A 65 -4.59 7.84 6.37
N ALA A 66 -5.84 7.75 6.83
CA ALA A 66 -6.91 8.62 6.35
C ALA A 66 -6.68 10.10 6.71
N THR A 67 -5.83 10.37 7.71
CA THR A 67 -5.45 11.74 8.09
C THR A 67 -4.29 12.30 7.27
N TRP A 68 -3.68 11.52 6.37
CA TRP A 68 -2.62 12.05 5.49
C TRP A 68 -3.19 13.06 4.50
N PRO A 69 -2.46 14.15 4.20
CA PRO A 69 -2.90 15.13 3.23
C PRO A 69 -3.19 14.49 1.87
N ALA A 70 -4.23 14.97 1.16
CA ALA A 70 -4.59 14.45 -0.16
C ALA A 70 -3.43 14.48 -1.16
N ALA A 71 -2.54 15.49 -1.07
CA ALA A 71 -1.34 15.59 -1.88
C ALA A 71 -0.34 14.43 -1.65
N VAL A 72 -0.26 13.90 -0.43
CA VAL A 72 0.54 12.71 -0.10
C VAL A 72 -0.19 11.45 -0.57
N ARG A 73 -1.49 11.32 -0.30
CA ARG A 73 -2.32 10.15 -0.68
C ARG A 73 -2.33 9.87 -2.19
N ARG A 74 -2.27 10.93 -3.01
CA ARG A 74 -2.20 10.78 -4.48
C ARG A 74 -0.87 10.19 -4.95
N ARG A 75 0.21 10.33 -4.17
CA ARG A 75 1.56 9.91 -4.55
C ARG A 75 1.86 8.43 -4.27
N CYS A 76 0.99 7.72 -3.55
CA CYS A 76 1.21 6.32 -3.23
C CYS A 76 -0.07 5.47 -3.34
N VAL A 77 0.06 4.20 -3.68
CA VAL A 77 -0.97 3.18 -3.45
C VAL A 77 -0.91 2.70 -2.01
N VAL A 78 -2.05 2.50 -1.37
CA VAL A 78 -2.15 1.89 -0.05
C VAL A 78 -2.86 0.55 -0.13
N ALA A 79 -2.17 -0.47 0.38
CA ALA A 79 -2.67 -1.81 0.51
C ALA A 79 -2.86 -2.18 1.98
N LEU A 80 -4.00 -2.82 2.29
CA LEU A 80 -4.12 -3.61 3.52
C LEU A 80 -3.90 -5.08 3.16
N LEU A 81 -3.12 -5.77 3.98
CA LEU A 81 -2.79 -7.19 3.82
C LEU A 81 -3.15 -7.92 5.12
N GLY A 82 -4.01 -8.92 5.04
CA GLY A 82 -4.35 -9.70 6.23
C GLY A 82 -5.27 -10.89 5.97
N PRO A 83 -5.27 -11.90 6.86
CA PRO A 83 -6.06 -13.12 6.70
C PRO A 83 -7.57 -12.90 6.83
N GLY A 84 -7.99 -11.83 7.52
CA GLY A 84 -9.41 -11.51 7.75
C GLY A 84 -10.03 -10.56 6.72
N LEU A 85 -9.30 -10.16 5.68
CA LEU A 85 -9.80 -9.22 4.67
C LEU A 85 -10.68 -9.93 3.64
N VAL A 86 -11.90 -9.45 3.46
CA VAL A 86 -12.90 -9.99 2.53
C VAL A 86 -13.49 -8.91 1.64
N THR A 87 -14.13 -9.29 0.52
CA THR A 87 -14.77 -8.36 -0.43
C THR A 87 -15.79 -7.44 0.24
N GLY A 88 -16.50 -7.94 1.26
CA GLY A 88 -17.47 -7.16 2.05
C GLY A 88 -16.87 -5.95 2.76
N ASP A 89 -15.56 -5.89 2.93
CA ASP A 89 -14.89 -4.80 3.61
C ASP A 89 -14.59 -3.58 2.71
N GLY A 90 -14.92 -3.64 1.42
CA GLY A 90 -14.60 -2.59 0.44
C GLY A 90 -15.13 -1.20 0.84
N VAL A 91 -16.32 -1.12 1.45
CA VAL A 91 -16.88 0.15 1.94
C VAL A 91 -16.01 0.75 3.04
N ARG A 92 -15.51 -0.08 3.97
CA ARG A 92 -14.63 0.39 5.04
C ARG A 92 -13.25 0.78 4.48
N ALA A 93 -12.73 0.02 3.53
CA ALA A 93 -11.50 0.36 2.80
C ALA A 93 -11.59 1.76 2.17
N PHE A 94 -12.70 2.01 1.47
CA PHE A 94 -12.97 3.27 0.80
C PHE A 94 -13.01 4.45 1.79
N LEU A 95 -13.74 4.30 2.89
CA LEU A 95 -13.82 5.34 3.94
C LEU A 95 -12.46 5.67 4.57
N LEU A 96 -11.55 4.69 4.61
CA LEU A 96 -10.18 4.85 5.12
C LEU A 96 -9.18 5.22 4.02
N SER A 97 -9.67 5.52 2.80
CA SER A 97 -8.85 5.84 1.63
C SER A 97 -7.86 4.76 1.22
N VAL A 98 -8.12 3.49 1.56
CA VAL A 98 -7.30 2.34 1.13
C VAL A 98 -7.58 2.06 -0.34
N ASP A 99 -6.52 1.88 -1.13
CA ASP A 99 -6.64 1.65 -2.57
C ASP A 99 -6.91 0.16 -2.88
N ILE A 100 -6.29 -0.77 -2.15
CA ILE A 100 -6.45 -2.22 -2.37
C ILE A 100 -6.50 -3.02 -1.06
N LEU A 101 -7.27 -4.10 -1.08
CA LEU A 101 -7.29 -5.13 -0.04
C LEU A 101 -6.65 -6.40 -0.59
N VAL A 102 -5.75 -7.00 0.17
CA VAL A 102 -5.03 -8.22 -0.19
C VAL A 102 -5.30 -9.25 0.91
N SER A 103 -5.99 -10.34 0.54
CA SER A 103 -6.21 -11.42 1.49
C SER A 103 -4.88 -12.09 1.86
N GLY A 104 -4.81 -12.69 3.04
CA GLY A 104 -3.62 -13.47 3.44
C GLY A 104 -3.33 -14.63 2.48
N ALA A 105 -4.35 -15.19 1.82
CA ALA A 105 -4.19 -16.24 0.82
C ALA A 105 -3.52 -15.73 -0.47
N ASP A 106 -3.67 -14.43 -0.78
CA ASP A 106 -3.08 -13.79 -1.96
C ASP A 106 -1.68 -13.21 -1.70
N LEU A 107 -1.07 -13.47 -0.55
CA LEU A 107 0.27 -12.96 -0.21
C LEU A 107 1.30 -13.27 -1.30
N GLY A 108 1.28 -14.48 -1.87
CA GLY A 108 2.20 -14.89 -2.94
C GLY A 108 2.08 -14.04 -4.22
N ARG A 109 0.97 -13.32 -4.39
CA ARG A 109 0.66 -12.46 -5.54
C ARG A 109 0.76 -10.97 -5.21
N LEU A 110 1.18 -10.61 -3.99
CA LEU A 110 1.24 -9.21 -3.54
C LEU A 110 2.02 -8.32 -4.51
N GLY A 111 3.17 -8.78 -5.01
CA GLY A 111 3.97 -8.04 -5.99
C GLY A 111 3.20 -7.69 -7.26
N GLU A 112 2.55 -8.68 -7.87
CA GLU A 112 1.73 -8.50 -9.08
C GLU A 112 0.55 -7.55 -8.84
N ILE A 113 -0.16 -7.75 -7.72
CA ILE A 113 -1.30 -6.91 -7.32
C ILE A 113 -0.85 -5.46 -7.14
N MET A 114 0.28 -5.24 -6.47
CA MET A 114 0.85 -3.90 -6.27
C MET A 114 1.25 -3.25 -7.59
N VAL A 115 1.90 -3.98 -8.51
CA VAL A 115 2.25 -3.43 -9.83
C VAL A 115 1.00 -3.00 -10.59
N GLY A 116 -0.03 -3.84 -10.63
CA GLY A 116 -1.31 -3.51 -11.28
C GLY A 116 -1.99 -2.29 -10.64
N ALA A 117 -2.01 -2.21 -9.31
CA ALA A 117 -2.58 -1.07 -8.59
C ALA A 117 -1.83 0.23 -8.87
N LEU A 118 -0.49 0.18 -8.93
CA LEU A 118 0.35 1.34 -9.26
C LEU A 118 0.09 1.83 -10.69
N GLN A 119 0.00 0.91 -11.66
CA GLN A 119 -0.32 1.23 -13.06
C GLN A 119 -1.71 1.86 -13.18
N ALA A 120 -2.71 1.26 -12.53
CA ALA A 120 -4.09 1.77 -12.52
C ALA A 120 -4.16 3.17 -11.90
N LYS A 121 -3.49 3.39 -10.77
CA LYS A 121 -3.43 4.71 -10.11
C LYS A 121 -2.74 5.75 -11.01
N GLY A 122 -1.63 5.40 -11.66
CA GLY A 122 -0.97 6.25 -12.64
C GLY A 122 -1.89 6.67 -13.78
N ALA A 123 -2.62 5.72 -14.37
CA ALA A 123 -3.58 5.99 -15.45
C ALA A 123 -4.73 6.91 -15.02
N LEU A 124 -5.27 6.69 -13.81
CA LEU A 124 -6.33 7.54 -13.24
C LEU A 124 -5.85 8.97 -12.91
N LEU A 125 -4.58 9.12 -12.52
CA LEU A 125 -4.01 10.43 -12.19
C LEU A 125 -3.54 11.21 -13.40
N ALA A 126 -3.19 10.56 -14.51
CA ALA A 126 -2.58 11.21 -15.68
C ALA A 126 -3.36 12.43 -16.21
N PRO A 127 -4.72 12.46 -16.26
CA PRO A 127 -5.45 13.63 -16.71
C PRO A 127 -5.44 14.82 -15.73
N LEU A 128 -5.16 14.58 -14.44
CA LEU A 128 -5.28 15.57 -13.36
C LEU A 128 -3.93 16.07 -12.87
N ASP A 129 -2.94 15.17 -12.80
CA ASP A 129 -1.59 15.44 -12.32
C ASP A 129 -0.58 14.56 -13.08
N PRO A 130 -0.20 14.96 -14.31
CA PRO A 130 0.72 14.20 -15.14
C PRO A 130 2.09 13.99 -14.49
N ALA A 131 2.55 14.98 -13.70
CA ALA A 131 3.84 14.92 -13.03
C ALA A 131 3.87 13.83 -11.93
N THR A 132 2.82 13.73 -11.13
CA THR A 132 2.67 12.63 -10.16
C THR A 132 2.41 11.31 -10.87
N ALA A 133 1.61 11.28 -11.94
CA ALA A 133 1.32 10.08 -12.70
C ALA A 133 2.58 9.44 -13.32
N ALA A 134 3.49 10.25 -13.86
CA ALA A 134 4.75 9.79 -14.43
C ALA A 134 5.61 9.00 -13.42
N ARG A 135 5.45 9.25 -12.12
CA ARG A 135 6.16 8.49 -11.07
C ARG A 135 5.69 7.03 -10.96
N PHE A 136 4.47 6.74 -11.39
CA PHE A 136 3.92 5.39 -11.43
C PHE A 136 4.28 4.64 -12.72
N GLY A 137 4.65 5.37 -13.77
CA GLY A 137 5.14 4.82 -15.04
C GLY A 137 6.61 4.41 -14.92
N GLY A 138 6.86 3.10 -14.94
CA GLY A 138 8.18 2.49 -14.99
C GLY A 138 8.09 1.15 -15.70
#